data_AF-A0A5C2CYP2-F1
#
_entry.id   AF-A0A5C2CYP2-F1
#
_cell.length_a   1.000
_cell.length_b   1.000
_cell.length_c   1.000
_cell.angle_alpha   90.00
_cell.angle_beta   90.00
_cell.angle_gamma   90.00
#
_symmetry.space_group_name_H-M   'P 1'
#
loop_
_entity.id
_entity.type
_entity.pdbx_description
1 polymer ?
#
loop_
_entity_poly.entity_id
_entity_poly.type
_entity_poly.pdbx_seq_one_letter_code
_entity_poly.pdbx_strand_id
1 'polypeptide(L)'
;MRLALILALTLGLPVGARTASTAGAQREAITATYAFGEVVSVGEGGTRLVIKTAAGEIAALLDARTKYLRVPPGAESLDKAEPIRLADIGVGDVVMARGRVAEDKKSVPALLVVVMSRAAITSKQEREREEWRRRSIVGRVTALDPAAKQITLLARTPEGERPVVVQTADRVVFRRYAPDSPKFSDARESSFSEVKVGDLLRVLGERGAGEHFTAEQVVSGSFRTVGGPVTAVDAARGEITINNIPTRQPLVIVVNRNSMLRRVPAELVAALGQRMTAGGAQSAAAELQERLERLPAVGIEELKPGALVLASATPGADPSRAVAVMLALGLDPLFTRPPAQPGQRSTINAVGLPGGILDGIIGTP
;
A
#
# COMPACT_ATOMS: atom_id res chain seq x y z
N MET A 1 -30.21 -0.23 -16.41
CA MET A 1 -29.19 -0.74 -17.34
C MET A 1 -27.83 -0.68 -16.64
N ARG A 2 -27.54 -1.68 -15.80
CA ARG A 2 -26.39 -1.62 -14.86
C ARG A 2 -25.13 -2.06 -15.59
N LEU A 3 -24.17 -1.14 -15.77
CA LEU A 3 -22.76 -1.53 -15.86
C LEU A 3 -22.41 -2.06 -14.46
N ALA A 4 -22.73 -3.31 -14.18
CA ALA A 4 -22.45 -3.86 -12.87
C ALA A 4 -20.94 -4.14 -12.80
N LEU A 5 -20.22 -3.27 -12.08
CA LEU A 5 -18.94 -3.58 -11.44
C LEU A 5 -17.74 -3.85 -12.37
N ILE A 6 -17.36 -2.93 -13.27
CA ILE A 6 -16.36 -3.28 -14.30
C ILE A 6 -15.15 -2.34 -14.50
N LEU A 7 -14.96 -1.27 -13.72
CA LEU A 7 -13.82 -0.34 -13.94
C LEU A 7 -13.02 0.04 -12.68
N ALA A 8 -12.36 -0.94 -12.07
CA ALA A 8 -11.43 -0.78 -10.96
C ALA A 8 -10.45 -1.94 -11.02
N LEU A 9 -9.17 -1.59 -11.03
CA LEU A 9 -8.06 -2.51 -11.26
C LEU A 9 -7.61 -3.11 -9.92
N THR A 10 -7.72 -4.42 -9.73
CA THR A 10 -6.99 -5.17 -8.70
C THR A 10 -6.44 -6.45 -9.34
N LEU A 11 -5.12 -6.66 -9.22
CA LEU A 11 -4.37 -7.75 -9.87
C LEU A 11 -3.81 -8.73 -8.84
N GLY A 12 -4.11 -10.03 -9.01
CA GLY A 12 -3.35 -11.13 -8.40
C GLY A 12 -4.13 -12.44 -8.40
N LEU A 13 -3.56 -13.53 -8.95
CA LEU A 13 -4.10 -14.91 -8.98
C LEU A 13 -3.58 -15.76 -7.79
N PRO A 14 -4.28 -16.84 -7.37
CA PRO A 14 -3.98 -17.60 -6.15
C PRO A 14 -3.42 -19.02 -6.39
N VAL A 15 -2.80 -19.61 -5.37
CA VAL A 15 -2.71 -21.07 -5.19
C VAL A 15 -3.23 -21.46 -3.81
N GLY A 16 -4.40 -22.13 -3.80
CA GLY A 16 -4.77 -23.29 -2.98
C GLY A 16 -4.85 -23.21 -1.46
N ALA A 17 -6.05 -22.97 -0.91
CA ALA A 17 -6.74 -23.87 0.02
C ALA A 17 -8.17 -23.33 0.32
N ARG A 18 -9.16 -24.23 0.35
CA ARG A 18 -10.59 -23.92 0.48
C ARG A 18 -10.96 -23.40 1.88
N THR A 19 -11.48 -22.17 1.96
CA THR A 19 -12.44 -21.72 2.99
C THR A 19 -13.33 -20.62 2.41
N ALA A 20 -14.60 -20.60 2.85
CA ALA A 20 -15.73 -19.77 2.46
C ALA A 20 -15.43 -18.44 1.73
N SER A 21 -16.02 -18.33 0.52
CA SER A 21 -15.99 -17.20 -0.39
C SER A 21 -16.74 -15.98 0.16
N THR A 22 -15.99 -14.98 0.64
CA THR A 22 -16.43 -13.57 0.63
C THR A 22 -15.81 -12.89 -0.57
N ALA A 23 -16.66 -12.50 -1.53
CA ALA A 23 -16.32 -11.94 -2.83
C ALA A 23 -15.64 -10.58 -2.73
N GLY A 24 -14.33 -10.56 -2.57
CA GLY A 24 -13.49 -9.60 -3.28
C GLY A 24 -13.37 -10.10 -4.72
N ALA A 25 -14.21 -9.60 -5.62
CA ALA A 25 -14.20 -10.04 -7.02
C ALA A 25 -12.84 -9.74 -7.66
N GLN A 26 -11.98 -10.76 -7.78
CA GLN A 26 -11.01 -10.84 -8.88
C GLN A 26 -11.82 -10.68 -10.17
N ARG A 27 -11.65 -9.56 -10.85
CA ARG A 27 -12.37 -9.29 -12.09
C ARG A 27 -11.83 -10.21 -13.16
N GLU A 28 -12.73 -10.98 -13.76
CA GLU A 28 -12.37 -11.79 -14.93
C GLU A 28 -11.94 -10.86 -16.06
N ALA A 29 -10.66 -10.95 -16.43
CA ALA A 29 -10.06 -10.13 -17.48
C ALA A 29 -10.71 -10.38 -18.85
N ILE A 30 -11.23 -11.59 -19.07
CA ILE A 30 -11.95 -12.01 -20.27
C ILE A 30 -13.15 -12.84 -19.83
N THR A 31 -14.34 -12.42 -20.23
CA THR A 31 -15.61 -13.14 -20.06
C THR A 31 -16.18 -13.55 -21.42
N ALA A 32 -17.33 -14.23 -21.46
CA ALA A 32 -18.02 -14.50 -22.73
C ALA A 32 -18.54 -13.24 -23.45
N THR A 33 -18.63 -12.10 -22.75
CA THR A 33 -19.33 -10.89 -23.24
C THR A 33 -18.48 -9.63 -23.29
N TYR A 34 -17.27 -9.68 -22.74
CA TYR A 34 -16.31 -8.59 -22.84
C TYR A 34 -14.89 -9.06 -22.53
N ALA A 35 -13.92 -8.28 -22.98
CA ALA A 35 -12.55 -8.32 -22.50
C ALA A 35 -12.13 -6.96 -21.95
N PHE A 36 -11.30 -6.98 -20.91
CA PHE A 36 -10.84 -5.80 -20.19
C PHE A 36 -9.32 -5.83 -20.01
N GLY A 37 -8.65 -4.73 -20.34
CA GLY A 37 -7.21 -4.63 -20.21
C GLY A 37 -6.64 -3.35 -20.79
N GLU A 38 -5.32 -3.32 -20.95
CA GLU A 38 -4.57 -2.17 -21.48
C GLU A 38 -4.34 -2.31 -22.98
N VAL A 39 -4.52 -1.24 -23.76
CA VAL A 39 -4.22 -1.22 -25.19
C VAL A 39 -2.70 -1.27 -25.38
N VAL A 40 -2.21 -2.30 -26.07
CA VAL A 40 -0.78 -2.46 -26.39
C VAL A 40 -0.48 -1.98 -27.80
N SER A 41 -1.44 -2.14 -28.72
CA SER A 41 -1.32 -1.63 -30.08
C SER A 41 -2.68 -1.32 -30.70
N VAL A 42 -2.66 -0.35 -31.61
CA VAL A 42 -3.77 0.00 -32.48
C VAL A 42 -3.37 -0.45 -33.88
N GLY A 43 -4.09 -1.42 -34.44
CA GLY A 43 -3.78 -2.02 -35.73
C GLY A 43 -3.91 -1.03 -36.88
N GLU A 44 -3.07 -1.21 -37.91
CA GLU A 44 -3.09 -0.38 -39.12
C GLU A 44 -4.49 -0.40 -39.77
N GLY A 45 -5.01 0.80 -40.09
CA GLY A 45 -6.37 0.98 -40.62
C GLY A 45 -7.48 1.05 -39.56
N GLY A 46 -7.18 0.93 -38.26
CA GLY A 46 -8.15 1.17 -37.19
C GLY A 46 -9.23 0.08 -37.04
N THR A 47 -8.97 -1.12 -37.54
CA THR A 47 -9.94 -2.25 -37.49
C THR A 47 -9.65 -3.22 -36.36
N ARG A 48 -8.57 -3.01 -35.60
CA ARG A 48 -8.14 -3.92 -34.53
C ARG A 48 -7.46 -3.16 -33.39
N LEU A 49 -7.78 -3.51 -32.15
CA LEU A 49 -7.01 -3.15 -30.96
C LEU A 49 -6.45 -4.41 -30.32
N VAL A 50 -5.18 -4.41 -29.92
CA VAL A 50 -4.62 -5.48 -29.10
C VAL A 50 -4.65 -5.05 -27.65
N ILE A 51 -5.30 -5.85 -26.81
CA ILE A 51 -5.55 -5.56 -25.41
C ILE A 51 -4.81 -6.60 -24.56
N LYS A 52 -3.93 -6.14 -23.67
CA LYS A 52 -3.28 -6.98 -22.66
C LYS A 52 -4.19 -7.09 -21.45
N THR A 53 -4.72 -8.28 -21.23
CA THR A 53 -5.55 -8.61 -20.08
C THR A 53 -4.74 -9.40 -19.05
N ALA A 54 -5.27 -9.55 -17.83
CA ALA A 54 -4.66 -10.43 -16.83
C ALA A 54 -4.66 -11.93 -17.24
N ALA A 55 -5.46 -12.31 -18.25
CA ALA A 55 -5.54 -13.68 -18.78
C ALA A 55 -4.73 -13.89 -20.07
N GLY A 56 -4.03 -12.86 -20.56
CA GLY A 56 -3.30 -12.88 -21.83
C GLY A 56 -3.74 -11.77 -22.78
N GLU A 57 -3.16 -11.75 -23.99
CA GLU A 57 -3.50 -10.78 -25.02
C GLU A 57 -4.73 -11.22 -25.83
N ILE A 58 -5.60 -10.26 -26.15
CA ILE A 58 -6.81 -10.47 -26.94
C ILE A 58 -6.96 -9.35 -27.98
N ALA A 59 -7.45 -9.69 -29.17
CA ALA A 59 -7.76 -8.74 -30.21
C ALA A 59 -9.22 -8.28 -30.17
N ALA A 60 -9.46 -7.00 -29.96
CA ALA A 60 -10.76 -6.41 -30.23
C ALA A 60 -10.86 -6.05 -31.71
N LEU A 61 -11.77 -6.71 -32.43
CA LEU A 61 -12.08 -6.46 -33.83
C LEU A 61 -13.13 -5.36 -33.90
N LEU A 62 -12.84 -4.32 -34.67
CA LEU A 62 -13.66 -3.12 -34.78
C LEU A 62 -14.31 -3.06 -36.16
N ASP A 63 -15.58 -2.67 -36.20
CA ASP A 63 -16.30 -2.42 -37.44
C ASP A 63 -17.01 -1.05 -37.40
N ALA A 64 -17.69 -0.68 -38.48
CA ALA A 64 -18.39 0.61 -38.59
C ALA A 64 -19.54 0.78 -37.57
N ARG A 65 -19.99 -0.31 -36.93
CA ARG A 65 -21.06 -0.31 -35.91
C ARG A 65 -20.49 -0.27 -34.50
N THR A 66 -19.17 -0.42 -34.33
CA THR A 66 -18.52 -0.29 -33.03
C THR A 66 -18.69 1.12 -32.50
N LYS A 67 -19.27 1.23 -31.30
CA LYS A 67 -19.38 2.51 -30.58
C LYS A 67 -18.17 2.68 -29.66
N TYR A 68 -17.71 3.91 -29.49
CA TYR A 68 -16.61 4.25 -28.59
C TYR A 68 -17.09 5.25 -27.55
N LEU A 69 -16.88 4.91 -26.29
CA LEU A 69 -17.25 5.76 -25.15
C LEU A 69 -16.04 5.95 -24.26
N ARG A 70 -15.83 7.15 -23.76
CA ARG A 70 -14.85 7.43 -22.70
C ARG A 70 -15.57 7.59 -21.38
N VAL A 71 -14.98 7.05 -20.32
CA VAL A 71 -15.48 7.23 -18.95
C VAL A 71 -14.39 7.82 -18.05
N PRO A 72 -14.77 8.62 -17.04
CA PRO A 72 -13.80 9.09 -16.06
C PRO A 72 -13.26 7.92 -15.21
N PRO A 73 -12.05 8.03 -14.64
CA PRO A 73 -11.49 6.94 -13.88
C PRO A 73 -12.29 6.62 -12.62
N GLY A 74 -12.56 5.33 -12.40
CA GLY A 74 -13.42 4.84 -11.31
C GLY A 74 -14.92 4.96 -11.59
N ALA A 75 -15.33 5.25 -12.83
CA ALA A 75 -16.74 5.19 -13.21
C ALA A 75 -17.27 3.76 -13.10
N GLU A 76 -18.33 3.58 -12.32
CA GLU A 76 -19.02 2.30 -12.19
C GLU A 76 -20.14 2.13 -13.22
N SER A 77 -20.54 3.21 -13.91
CA SER A 77 -21.61 3.21 -14.91
C SER A 77 -21.22 4.03 -16.15
N LEU A 78 -22.03 3.92 -17.22
CA LEU A 78 -21.89 4.74 -18.43
C LEU A 78 -22.63 6.08 -18.33
N ASP A 79 -23.13 6.47 -17.15
CA ASP A 79 -23.94 7.68 -17.03
C ASP A 79 -23.12 8.95 -17.29
N LYS A 80 -21.81 8.88 -17.04
CA LYS A 80 -20.83 9.93 -17.32
C LYS A 80 -19.99 9.62 -18.57
N ALA A 81 -20.50 8.75 -19.44
CA ALA A 81 -19.77 8.34 -20.63
C ALA A 81 -19.92 9.38 -21.75
N GLU A 82 -18.80 9.75 -22.35
CA GLU A 82 -18.75 10.68 -23.47
C GLU A 82 -18.43 9.92 -24.76
N PRO A 83 -19.18 10.13 -25.86
CA PRO A 83 -18.82 9.58 -27.16
C PRO A 83 -17.46 10.09 -27.62
N ILE A 84 -16.59 9.18 -28.06
CA ILE A 84 -15.26 9.50 -28.61
C ILE A 84 -15.06 8.82 -29.97
N ARG A 85 -13.95 9.12 -30.63
CA ARG A 85 -13.53 8.45 -31.86
C ARG A 85 -12.41 7.46 -31.56
N LEU A 86 -12.21 6.49 -32.46
CA LEU A 86 -11.08 5.56 -32.37
C LEU A 86 -9.71 6.28 -32.32
N ALA A 87 -9.58 7.41 -33.01
CA ALA A 87 -8.37 8.24 -33.00
C ALA A 87 -8.03 8.80 -31.60
N ASP A 88 -9.00 8.82 -30.68
CA ASP A 88 -8.82 9.29 -29.31
C ASP A 88 -8.36 8.17 -28.35
N ILE A 89 -8.14 6.96 -28.88
CA ILE A 89 -7.67 5.78 -28.14
C ILE A 89 -6.17 5.60 -28.39
N GLY A 90 -5.39 5.73 -27.34
CA GLY A 90 -3.94 5.57 -27.39
C GLY A 90 -3.45 4.22 -26.85
N VAL A 91 -2.21 3.89 -27.18
CA VAL A 91 -1.48 2.82 -26.48
C VAL A 91 -1.31 3.22 -25.01
N GLY A 92 -1.60 2.28 -24.12
CA GLY A 92 -1.59 2.46 -22.67
C GLY A 92 -2.95 2.84 -22.06
N ASP A 93 -3.97 3.12 -22.87
CA ASP A 93 -5.33 3.33 -22.36
C ASP A 93 -5.94 2.01 -21.85
N VAL A 94 -6.74 2.10 -20.80
CA VAL A 94 -7.46 0.94 -20.27
C VAL A 94 -8.80 0.86 -20.96
N VAL A 95 -9.10 -0.27 -21.59
CA VAL A 95 -10.30 -0.45 -22.40
C VAL A 95 -11.10 -1.67 -22.01
N MET A 96 -12.41 -1.56 -22.24
CA MET A 96 -13.36 -2.65 -22.23
C MET A 96 -13.91 -2.86 -23.62
N ALA A 97 -13.54 -3.95 -24.27
CA ALA A 97 -14.12 -4.35 -25.53
C ALA A 97 -15.31 -5.29 -25.24
N ARG A 98 -16.53 -4.78 -25.42
CA ARG A 98 -17.77 -5.55 -25.21
C ARG A 98 -18.24 -6.16 -26.52
N GLY A 99 -18.45 -7.47 -26.50
CA GLY A 99 -18.84 -8.26 -27.65
C GLY A 99 -18.88 -9.74 -27.29
N ARG A 100 -19.43 -10.58 -28.17
CA ARG A 100 -19.35 -12.04 -27.97
C ARG A 100 -17.90 -12.47 -28.16
N VAL A 101 -17.22 -12.80 -27.08
CA VAL A 101 -15.83 -13.25 -27.14
C VAL A 101 -15.77 -14.61 -27.84
N ALA A 102 -14.81 -14.80 -28.74
CA ALA A 102 -14.60 -16.06 -29.42
C ALA A 102 -14.28 -17.19 -28.42
N GLU A 103 -14.63 -18.43 -28.76
CA GLU A 103 -14.43 -19.59 -27.87
C GLU A 103 -12.95 -19.79 -27.51
N ASP A 104 -12.05 -19.42 -28.41
CA ASP A 104 -10.60 -19.46 -28.21
C ASP A 104 -10.06 -18.34 -27.30
N LYS A 105 -10.92 -17.39 -26.90
CA LYS A 105 -10.61 -16.18 -26.10
C LYS A 105 -9.51 -15.29 -26.69
N LYS A 106 -9.21 -15.41 -27.99
CA LYS A 106 -8.18 -14.61 -28.68
C LYS A 106 -8.74 -13.41 -29.42
N SER A 107 -10.05 -13.38 -29.66
CA SER A 107 -10.70 -12.24 -30.30
C SER A 107 -12.07 -11.91 -29.73
N VAL A 108 -12.44 -10.64 -29.85
CA VAL A 108 -13.76 -10.12 -29.53
C VAL A 108 -14.22 -9.16 -30.63
N PRO A 109 -15.28 -9.46 -31.40
CA PRO A 109 -15.93 -8.49 -32.26
C PRO A 109 -16.63 -7.46 -31.38
N ALA A 110 -16.00 -6.30 -31.21
CA ALA A 110 -16.44 -5.30 -30.24
C ALA A 110 -17.62 -4.50 -30.81
N LEU A 111 -18.77 -4.59 -30.14
CA LEU A 111 -19.93 -3.73 -30.42
C LEU A 111 -19.81 -2.38 -29.70
N LEU A 112 -19.12 -2.37 -28.57
CA LEU A 112 -18.87 -1.20 -27.75
C LEU A 112 -17.47 -1.29 -27.16
N VAL A 113 -16.67 -0.24 -27.33
CA VAL A 113 -15.40 -0.05 -26.66
C VAL A 113 -15.55 1.08 -25.66
N VAL A 114 -15.37 0.77 -24.38
CA VAL A 114 -15.35 1.77 -23.30
C VAL A 114 -13.91 2.03 -22.90
N VAL A 115 -13.49 3.28 -22.88
CA VAL A 115 -12.11 3.70 -22.70
C VAL A 115 -11.98 4.52 -21.43
N MET A 116 -10.96 4.20 -20.66
CA MET A 116 -10.47 5.00 -19.54
C MET A 116 -9.04 5.43 -19.88
N SER A 117 -8.88 6.70 -20.19
CA SER A 117 -7.60 7.21 -20.68
C SER A 117 -6.52 7.16 -19.62
N ARG A 118 -5.31 6.77 -20.02
CA ARG A 118 -4.13 6.72 -19.13
C ARG A 118 -3.83 8.08 -18.50
N ALA A 119 -3.87 9.13 -19.30
CA ALA A 119 -3.64 10.51 -18.83
C ALA A 119 -4.65 10.92 -17.73
N ALA A 120 -5.92 10.53 -17.88
CA ALA A 120 -6.95 10.83 -16.89
C ALA A 120 -6.74 10.02 -15.59
N ILE A 121 -6.33 8.75 -15.71
CA ILE A 121 -5.95 7.92 -14.55
C ILE A 121 -4.78 8.56 -13.80
N THR A 122 -3.71 8.91 -14.51
CA THR A 122 -2.53 9.56 -13.91
C THR A 122 -2.90 10.87 -13.23
N SER A 123 -3.65 11.75 -13.90
CA SER A 123 -4.09 13.02 -13.33
C SER A 123 -5.01 12.84 -12.11
N LYS A 124 -5.87 11.81 -12.09
CA LYS A 124 -6.65 11.47 -10.89
C LYS A 124 -5.75 11.01 -9.75
N GLN A 125 -4.83 10.07 -10.02
CA GLN A 125 -3.89 9.56 -9.01
C GLN A 125 -3.01 10.66 -8.44
N GLU A 126 -2.54 11.59 -9.27
CA GLU A 126 -1.77 12.75 -8.82
C GLU A 126 -2.60 13.60 -7.85
N ARG A 127 -3.82 14.01 -8.24
CA ARG A 127 -4.71 14.80 -7.38
C ARG A 127 -5.00 14.10 -6.06
N GLU A 128 -5.34 12.81 -6.09
CA GLU A 128 -5.57 12.02 -4.88
C GLU A 128 -4.31 12.02 -4.01
N ARG A 129 -3.13 11.76 -4.59
CA ARG A 129 -1.86 11.80 -3.85
C ARG A 129 -1.58 13.17 -3.23
N GLU A 130 -1.92 14.26 -3.93
CA GLU A 130 -1.79 15.61 -3.39
C GLU A 130 -2.76 15.87 -2.23
N GLU A 131 -4.00 15.40 -2.35
CA GLU A 131 -4.98 15.47 -1.27
C GLU A 131 -4.50 14.69 -0.05
N TRP A 132 -4.04 13.45 -0.23
CA TRP A 132 -3.46 12.67 0.86
C TRP A 132 -2.20 13.34 1.43
N ARG A 133 -1.37 13.99 0.62
CA ARG A 133 -0.20 14.72 1.10
C ARG A 133 -0.57 15.94 1.95
N ARG A 134 -1.65 16.65 1.59
CA ARG A 134 -2.04 17.91 2.24
C ARG A 134 -3.04 17.75 3.38
N ARG A 135 -3.99 16.83 3.23
CA ARG A 135 -5.18 16.66 4.06
C ARG A 135 -5.17 15.36 4.87
N SER A 136 -4.05 14.65 4.95
CA SER A 136 -3.95 13.47 5.81
C SER A 136 -3.21 13.70 7.11
N ILE A 137 -3.56 12.89 8.09
CA ILE A 137 -2.79 12.71 9.33
C ILE A 137 -2.42 11.24 9.46
N VAL A 138 -1.25 10.99 10.05
CA VAL A 138 -0.78 9.64 10.38
C VAL A 138 -0.53 9.58 11.88
N GLY A 139 -1.04 8.53 12.52
CA GLY A 139 -0.87 8.35 13.95
C GLY A 139 -1.20 6.94 14.42
N ARG A 140 -0.75 6.62 15.63
CA ARG A 140 -1.06 5.35 16.29
C ARG A 140 -2.33 5.50 17.12
N VAL A 141 -3.22 4.52 17.05
CA VAL A 141 -4.45 4.50 17.87
C VAL A 141 -4.07 4.29 19.33
N THR A 142 -4.47 5.21 20.19
CA THR A 142 -4.29 5.13 21.64
C THR A 142 -5.59 4.80 22.36
N ALA A 143 -6.74 5.23 21.82
CA ALA A 143 -8.06 4.92 22.35
C ALA A 143 -9.12 4.85 21.25
N LEU A 144 -10.20 4.13 21.53
CA LEU A 144 -11.37 3.98 20.66
C LEU A 144 -12.63 4.22 21.49
N ASP A 145 -13.54 5.05 20.99
CA ASP A 145 -14.88 5.23 21.53
C ASP A 145 -15.91 4.80 20.46
N PRO A 146 -16.42 3.57 20.54
CA PRO A 146 -17.43 3.08 19.60
C PRO A 146 -18.78 3.80 19.72
N ALA A 147 -19.13 4.33 20.90
CA ALA A 147 -20.41 5.01 21.12
C ALA A 147 -20.41 6.41 20.48
N ALA A 148 -19.31 7.14 20.63
CA ALA A 148 -19.11 8.44 19.99
C ALA A 148 -18.58 8.35 18.54
N LYS A 149 -18.21 7.14 18.08
CA LYS A 149 -17.52 6.90 16.79
C LYS A 149 -16.24 7.71 16.66
N GLN A 150 -15.46 7.77 17.74
CA GLN A 150 -14.21 8.51 17.81
C GLN A 150 -13.00 7.59 17.92
N ILE A 151 -11.90 7.99 17.28
CA ILE A 151 -10.61 7.32 17.34
C ILE A 151 -9.61 8.35 17.85
N THR A 152 -8.96 8.08 18.98
CA THR A 152 -7.86 8.93 19.45
C THR A 152 -6.56 8.43 18.86
N LEU A 153 -5.88 9.29 18.11
CA LEU A 153 -4.58 9.04 17.52
C LEU A 153 -3.51 9.80 18.28
N LEU A 154 -2.36 9.19 18.49
CA LEU A 154 -1.11 9.91 18.70
C LEU A 154 -0.54 10.25 17.32
N ALA A 155 -0.88 11.45 16.83
CA ALA A 155 -0.49 11.92 15.50
C ALA A 155 0.87 12.62 15.54
N ARG A 156 1.66 12.45 14.48
CA ARG A 156 2.92 13.18 14.31
C ARG A 156 2.66 14.52 13.61
N THR A 157 2.89 15.61 14.32
CA THR A 157 2.88 16.97 13.76
C THR A 157 4.30 17.54 13.67
N PRO A 158 4.53 18.62 12.91
CA PRO A 158 5.82 19.30 12.91
C PRO A 158 6.29 19.75 14.30
N GLU A 159 5.37 20.02 15.25
CA GLU A 159 5.69 20.39 16.62
C GLU A 159 5.87 19.20 17.58
N GLY A 160 5.75 17.96 17.11
CA GLY A 160 5.90 16.74 17.90
C GLY A 160 4.68 15.81 17.86
N GLU A 161 4.68 14.79 18.72
CA GLU A 161 3.54 13.89 18.87
C GLU A 161 2.45 14.54 19.71
N ARG A 162 1.22 14.57 19.20
CA ARG A 162 0.05 15.10 19.91
C ARG A 162 -1.15 14.18 19.80
N PRO A 163 -1.98 14.08 20.86
CA PRO A 163 -3.26 13.41 20.73
C PRO A 163 -4.15 14.19 19.75
N VAL A 164 -4.82 13.47 18.86
CA VAL A 164 -5.80 14.00 17.90
C VAL A 164 -7.01 13.09 17.94
N VAL A 165 -8.18 13.69 18.17
CA VAL A 165 -9.46 12.99 18.15
C VAL A 165 -10.02 13.01 16.74
N VAL A 166 -10.06 11.83 16.13
CA VAL A 166 -10.64 11.60 14.81
C VAL A 166 -12.11 11.24 14.97
N GLN A 167 -12.99 12.11 14.49
CA GLN A 167 -14.41 11.82 14.38
C GLN A 167 -14.66 11.01 13.10
N THR A 168 -15.32 9.86 13.25
CA THR A 168 -15.77 9.06 12.11
C THR A 168 -17.28 9.23 11.92
N ALA A 169 -17.67 9.90 10.83
CA ALA A 169 -19.08 10.06 10.46
C ALA A 169 -19.61 8.80 9.75
N ASP A 170 -20.92 8.72 9.53
CA ASP A 170 -21.56 7.53 8.93
C ASP A 170 -21.12 7.22 7.49
N ARG A 171 -20.51 8.19 6.81
CA ARG A 171 -20.03 8.08 5.42
C ARG A 171 -18.52 7.82 5.29
N VAL A 172 -17.84 7.50 6.38
CA VAL A 172 -16.39 7.26 6.35
C VAL A 172 -16.08 5.93 5.67
N VAL A 173 -15.20 5.98 4.67
CA VAL A 173 -14.70 4.77 4.02
C VAL A 173 -13.60 4.17 4.87
N PHE A 174 -13.82 2.97 5.39
CA PHE A 174 -12.82 2.22 6.14
C PHE A 174 -12.10 1.23 5.22
N ARG A 175 -10.78 1.28 5.26
CA ARG A 175 -9.89 0.33 4.60
C ARG A 175 -8.92 -0.25 5.60
N ARG A 176 -8.49 -1.49 5.38
CA ARG A 176 -7.42 -2.12 6.15
C ARG A 176 -6.40 -2.73 5.23
N TYR A 177 -5.12 -2.45 5.46
CA TYR A 177 -4.03 -3.10 4.73
C TYR A 177 -4.15 -4.62 4.89
N ALA A 178 -3.80 -5.34 3.82
CA ALA A 178 -3.71 -6.79 3.90
C ALA A 178 -2.63 -7.18 4.93
N PRO A 179 -2.82 -8.28 5.70
CA PRO A 179 -1.84 -8.72 6.68
C PRO A 179 -0.43 -8.94 6.11
N ASP A 180 -0.33 -9.22 4.82
CA ASP A 180 0.90 -9.53 4.08
C ASP A 180 1.31 -8.43 3.08
N SER A 181 0.58 -7.30 3.04
CA SER A 181 0.90 -6.20 2.12
C SER A 181 0.62 -4.82 2.71
N PRO A 182 1.65 -3.95 2.78
CA PRO A 182 1.49 -2.55 3.16
C PRO A 182 1.01 -1.66 2.00
N LYS A 183 0.70 -2.23 0.83
CA LYS A 183 0.29 -1.46 -0.35
C LYS A 183 -1.16 -0.99 -0.22
N PHE A 184 -1.40 0.27 -0.55
CA PHE A 184 -2.74 0.84 -0.54
C PHE A 184 -3.68 0.11 -1.51
N SER A 185 -3.17 -0.34 -2.67
CA SER A 185 -3.93 -1.12 -3.65
C SER A 185 -4.47 -2.44 -3.11
N ASP A 186 -3.79 -3.00 -2.10
CA ASP A 186 -4.11 -4.29 -1.51
C ASP A 186 -4.99 -4.12 -0.26
N ALA A 187 -5.31 -2.86 0.11
CA ALA A 187 -6.15 -2.57 1.25
C ALA A 187 -7.61 -2.98 0.98
N ARG A 188 -8.09 -3.90 1.80
CA ARG A 188 -9.45 -4.42 1.74
C ARG A 188 -10.43 -3.46 2.41
N GLU A 189 -11.70 -3.59 2.06
CA GLU A 189 -12.79 -2.97 2.81
C GLU A 189 -12.75 -3.43 4.27
N SER A 190 -13.10 -2.53 5.18
CA SER A 190 -13.02 -2.70 6.63
C SER A 190 -14.15 -1.94 7.30
N SER A 191 -14.23 -2.00 8.62
CA SER A 191 -15.13 -1.19 9.43
C SER A 191 -14.41 -0.56 10.63
N PHE A 192 -15.13 0.29 11.38
CA PHE A 192 -14.66 0.83 12.67
C PHE A 192 -14.32 -0.29 13.67
N SER A 193 -15.11 -1.36 13.72
CA SER A 193 -14.92 -2.46 14.67
C SER A 193 -13.66 -3.29 14.41
N GLU A 194 -13.08 -3.21 13.20
CA GLU A 194 -11.81 -3.85 12.86
C GLU A 194 -10.58 -3.02 13.28
N VAL A 195 -10.76 -1.75 13.66
CA VAL A 195 -9.67 -0.90 14.17
C VAL A 195 -9.34 -1.31 15.61
N LYS A 196 -8.04 -1.42 15.92
CA LYS A 196 -7.57 -1.79 17.27
C LYS A 196 -6.65 -0.72 17.86
N VAL A 197 -6.65 -0.62 19.17
CA VAL A 197 -5.64 0.16 19.90
C VAL A 197 -4.25 -0.39 19.55
N GLY A 198 -3.31 0.50 19.25
CA GLY A 198 -1.99 0.16 18.75
C GLY A 198 -1.88 0.04 17.23
N ASP A 199 -2.99 -0.02 16.49
CA ASP A 199 -2.95 0.07 15.02
C ASP A 199 -2.42 1.43 14.58
N LEU A 200 -1.82 1.46 13.40
CA LEU A 200 -1.35 2.66 12.77
C LEU A 200 -2.33 3.06 11.67
N LEU A 201 -2.78 4.32 11.71
CA LEU A 201 -3.80 4.84 10.81
C LEU A 201 -3.23 5.95 9.95
N ARG A 202 -3.63 5.97 8.69
CA ARG A 202 -3.60 7.16 7.84
C ARG A 202 -5.05 7.58 7.61
N VAL A 203 -5.37 8.81 7.99
CA VAL A 203 -6.73 9.36 7.91
C VAL A 203 -6.72 10.53 6.96
N LEU A 204 -7.54 10.47 5.91
CA LEU A 204 -7.85 11.60 5.03
C LEU A 204 -9.09 12.30 5.56
N GLY A 205 -9.07 13.63 5.57
CA GLY A 205 -10.26 14.41 5.89
C GLY A 205 -9.95 15.87 6.18
N GLU A 206 -10.74 16.47 7.07
CA GLU A 206 -10.65 17.88 7.40
C GLU A 206 -10.12 18.08 8.81
N ARG A 207 -9.11 18.93 8.94
CA ARG A 207 -8.61 19.36 10.25
C ARG A 207 -9.59 20.36 10.84
N GLY A 208 -10.14 20.04 12.01
CA GLY A 208 -11.00 20.91 12.78
C GLY A 208 -10.21 21.88 13.67
N ALA A 209 -10.92 22.61 14.53
CA ALA A 209 -10.29 23.44 15.54
C ALA A 209 -9.59 22.57 16.61
N GLY A 210 -8.41 23.00 17.06
CA GLY A 210 -7.65 22.30 18.10
C GLY A 210 -7.21 20.90 17.67
N GLU A 211 -7.47 19.91 18.52
CA GLU A 211 -7.04 18.52 18.34
C GLU A 211 -8.11 17.64 17.66
N HIS A 212 -9.06 18.24 16.94
CA HIS A 212 -10.12 17.51 16.26
C HIS A 212 -9.85 17.32 14.77
N PHE A 213 -10.23 16.15 14.25
CA PHE A 213 -10.11 15.81 12.84
C PHE A 213 -11.34 15.05 12.37
N THR A 214 -11.95 15.48 11.27
CA THR A 214 -13.12 14.81 10.70
C THR A 214 -12.66 13.89 9.59
N ALA A 215 -12.84 12.58 9.76
CA ALA A 215 -12.44 11.60 8.76
C ALA A 215 -13.41 11.58 7.57
N GLU A 216 -12.84 11.40 6.38
CA GLU A 216 -13.54 11.01 5.15
C GLU A 216 -13.16 9.57 4.77
N GLN A 217 -11.88 9.24 4.91
CA GLN A 217 -11.35 7.91 4.67
C GLN A 217 -10.32 7.53 5.73
N VAL A 218 -10.46 6.34 6.29
CA VAL A 218 -9.55 5.78 7.29
C VAL A 218 -8.92 4.54 6.71
N VAL A 219 -7.58 4.51 6.66
CA VAL A 219 -6.83 3.32 6.26
C VAL A 219 -6.03 2.85 7.46
N SER A 220 -6.37 1.67 7.96
CA SER A 220 -5.77 1.08 9.16
C SER A 220 -4.82 -0.06 8.81
N GLY A 221 -3.83 -0.30 9.66
CA GLY A 221 -3.04 -1.52 9.61
C GLY A 221 -2.33 -1.78 10.92
N SER A 222 -2.04 -3.06 11.17
CA SER A 222 -1.23 -3.46 12.31
C SER A 222 0.23 -3.44 11.89
N PHE A 223 0.97 -2.42 12.30
CA PHE A 223 2.39 -2.31 12.04
C PHE A 223 3.15 -2.34 13.36
N ARG A 224 4.22 -3.12 13.39
CA ARG A 224 5.15 -3.18 14.51
C ARG A 224 6.57 -3.04 13.99
N THR A 225 7.38 -2.32 14.74
CA THR A 225 8.83 -2.37 14.54
C THR A 225 9.37 -3.60 15.26
N VAL A 226 10.10 -4.43 14.54
CA VAL A 226 10.79 -5.64 15.05
C VAL A 226 12.24 -5.57 14.66
N GLY A 227 13.13 -6.21 15.41
CA GLY A 227 14.55 -6.12 15.10
C GLY A 227 15.40 -6.97 16.02
N GLY A 228 16.57 -7.36 15.52
CA GLY A 228 17.48 -8.24 16.22
C GLY A 228 18.52 -8.87 15.30
N PRO A 229 19.48 -9.61 15.88
CA PRO A 229 20.49 -10.29 15.11
C PRO A 229 19.84 -11.39 14.27
N VAL A 230 20.21 -11.44 13.00
CA VAL A 230 19.80 -12.51 12.08
C VAL A 230 20.44 -13.82 12.54
N THR A 231 19.64 -14.86 12.72
CA THR A 231 20.11 -16.19 13.09
C THR A 231 20.16 -17.13 11.87
N ALA A 232 19.26 -16.93 10.91
CA ALA A 232 19.21 -17.71 9.67
C ALA A 232 18.65 -16.86 8.51
N VAL A 233 19.09 -17.19 7.29
CA VAL A 233 18.61 -16.58 6.04
C VAL A 233 18.24 -17.69 5.07
N ASP A 234 16.99 -17.68 4.60
CA ASP A 234 16.50 -18.52 3.52
C ASP A 234 16.11 -17.62 2.34
N ALA A 235 17.08 -17.38 1.47
CA ALA A 235 16.89 -16.53 0.29
C ALA A 235 15.89 -17.15 -0.72
N ALA A 236 15.80 -18.48 -0.79
CA ALA A 236 14.91 -19.16 -1.73
C ALA A 236 13.44 -18.97 -1.35
N ARG A 237 13.14 -18.94 -0.05
CA ARG A 237 11.79 -18.68 0.48
C ARG A 237 11.52 -17.21 0.74
N GLY A 238 12.53 -16.35 0.66
CA GLY A 238 12.43 -14.95 1.06
C GLY A 238 12.18 -14.80 2.55
N GLU A 239 12.84 -15.59 3.39
CA GLU A 239 12.61 -15.59 4.85
C GLU A 239 13.94 -15.33 5.58
N ILE A 240 13.90 -14.51 6.63
CA ILE A 240 14.99 -14.42 7.60
C ILE A 240 14.46 -14.72 8.99
N THR A 241 15.27 -15.38 9.81
CA THR A 241 14.96 -15.55 11.23
C THR A 241 15.82 -14.60 12.02
N ILE A 242 15.20 -13.86 12.93
CA ILE A 242 15.89 -12.98 13.87
C ILE A 242 15.65 -13.44 15.31
N ASN A 243 16.60 -13.18 16.20
CA ASN A 243 16.30 -13.18 17.63
C ASN A 243 15.73 -11.82 18.00
N ASN A 244 14.40 -11.71 18.09
CA ASN A 244 13.73 -10.43 18.28
C ASN A 244 14.09 -9.81 19.63
N ILE A 245 14.74 -8.65 19.64
CA ILE A 245 15.30 -8.04 20.86
C ILE A 245 14.23 -7.78 21.95
N PRO A 246 13.04 -7.23 21.64
CA PRO A 246 12.03 -6.97 22.65
C PRO A 246 11.48 -8.24 23.33
N THR A 247 11.32 -9.33 22.58
CA THR A 247 10.68 -10.55 23.09
C THR A 247 11.68 -11.64 23.47
N ARG A 248 12.94 -11.53 23.03
CA ARG A 248 13.98 -12.57 23.09
C ARG A 248 13.52 -13.92 22.52
N GLN A 249 12.62 -13.89 21.56
CA GLN A 249 12.08 -15.06 20.88
C GLN A 249 12.46 -15.02 19.40
N PRO A 250 12.63 -16.19 18.77
CA PRO A 250 12.82 -16.26 17.33
C PRO A 250 11.59 -15.69 16.62
N LEU A 251 11.82 -14.85 15.63
CA LEU A 251 10.78 -14.30 14.76
C LEU A 251 11.22 -14.47 13.31
N VAL A 252 10.34 -15.05 12.50
CA VAL A 252 10.55 -15.17 11.05
C VAL A 252 10.01 -13.91 10.37
N ILE A 253 10.87 -13.21 9.64
CA ILE A 253 10.51 -12.07 8.81
C ILE A 253 10.49 -12.53 7.36
N VAL A 254 9.32 -12.43 6.74
CA VAL A 254 9.10 -12.70 5.32
C VAL A 254 9.39 -11.44 4.52
N VAL A 255 10.31 -11.56 3.58
CA VAL A 255 10.67 -10.57 2.57
C VAL A 255 10.04 -11.00 1.26
N ASN A 256 9.13 -10.18 0.74
CA ASN A 256 8.45 -10.45 -0.53
C ASN A 256 8.69 -9.27 -1.50
N ARG A 257 8.08 -9.35 -2.69
CA ARG A 257 8.19 -8.30 -3.73
C ARG A 257 7.69 -6.91 -3.31
N ASN A 258 6.96 -6.81 -2.21
CA ASN A 258 6.43 -5.57 -1.64
C ASN A 258 7.31 -5.05 -0.49
N SER A 259 8.30 -5.82 -0.05
CA SER A 259 9.25 -5.43 0.99
C SER A 259 10.35 -4.55 0.41
N MET A 260 10.67 -3.47 1.10
CA MET A 260 11.82 -2.63 0.76
C MET A 260 13.00 -3.00 1.64
N LEU A 261 14.15 -3.32 1.03
CA LEU A 261 15.37 -3.64 1.75
C LEU A 261 16.40 -2.55 1.48
N ARG A 262 16.91 -1.91 2.55
CA ARG A 262 17.79 -0.75 2.44
C ARG A 262 18.99 -0.89 3.37
N ARG A 263 20.19 -0.79 2.82
CA ARG A 263 21.42 -0.70 3.62
C ARG A 263 21.62 0.74 4.07
N VAL A 264 21.61 0.96 5.37
CA VAL A 264 21.84 2.28 5.97
C VAL A 264 23.34 2.56 5.96
N PRO A 265 23.82 3.63 5.30
CA PRO A 265 25.24 3.98 5.28
C PRO A 265 25.75 4.33 6.68
N ALA A 266 27.02 4.03 6.94
CA ALA A 266 27.65 4.26 8.24
C ALA A 266 27.62 5.75 8.64
N GLU A 267 27.71 6.66 7.67
CA GLU A 267 27.64 8.11 7.90
C GLU A 267 26.26 8.52 8.40
N LEU A 268 25.21 7.90 7.86
CA LEU A 268 23.82 8.17 8.27
C LEU A 268 23.58 7.63 9.69
N VAL A 269 24.12 6.46 10.00
CA VAL A 269 24.12 5.89 11.36
C VAL A 269 24.88 6.76 12.36
N ALA A 270 26.03 7.31 11.97
CA ALA A 270 26.80 8.22 12.80
C ALA A 270 26.03 9.52 13.07
N ALA A 271 25.43 10.11 12.03
CA ALA A 271 24.62 11.33 12.13
C ALA A 271 23.37 11.14 13.02
N LEU A 272 22.69 10.00 12.89
CA LEU A 272 21.59 9.60 13.78
C LEU A 272 22.06 9.55 15.23
N GLY A 273 23.18 8.87 15.47
CA GLY A 273 23.79 8.78 16.79
C GLY A 273 24.02 10.13 17.46
N GLN A 274 24.63 11.06 16.74
CA GLN A 274 24.94 12.39 17.26
C GLN A 274 23.70 13.23 17.54
N ARG A 275 22.68 13.14 16.68
CA ARG A 275 21.41 13.86 16.88
C ARG A 275 20.58 13.28 18.01
N MET A 276 20.64 11.97 18.22
CA MET A 276 20.00 11.31 19.36
C MET A 276 20.60 11.74 20.69
N THR A 277 21.93 11.91 20.77
CA THR A 277 22.58 12.47 21.95
C THR A 277 22.27 13.95 22.18
N ALA A 278 21.89 14.68 21.13
CA ALA A 278 21.55 16.11 21.18
C ALA A 278 20.04 16.38 21.42
N GLY A 279 19.24 15.37 21.77
CA GLY A 279 17.81 15.51 22.07
C GLY A 279 16.90 15.67 20.83
N GLY A 280 17.44 15.58 19.62
CA GLY A 280 16.72 15.73 18.34
C GLY A 280 16.24 14.41 17.72
N ALA A 281 15.82 13.44 18.53
CA ALA A 281 15.50 12.09 18.05
C ALA A 281 14.33 12.05 17.04
N GLN A 282 13.38 12.98 17.14
CA GLN A 282 12.16 12.99 16.32
C GLN A 282 12.37 13.60 14.92
N SER A 283 13.10 14.72 14.81
CA SER A 283 13.45 15.32 13.51
C SER A 283 14.45 14.45 12.72
N ALA A 284 15.35 13.76 13.44
CA ALA A 284 16.25 12.77 12.83
C ALA A 284 15.51 11.57 12.23
N ALA A 285 14.38 11.14 12.82
CA ALA A 285 13.59 10.02 12.30
C ALA A 285 12.86 10.36 10.99
N ALA A 286 12.31 11.57 10.85
CA ALA A 286 11.63 12.00 9.63
C ALA A 286 12.60 12.17 8.44
N GLU A 287 13.76 12.80 8.66
CA GLU A 287 14.80 12.96 7.63
C GLU A 287 15.45 11.61 7.27
N LEU A 288 15.60 10.70 8.23
CA LEU A 288 16.05 9.34 7.98
C LEU A 288 15.08 8.60 7.05
N GLN A 289 13.77 8.74 7.26
CA GLN A 289 12.79 8.08 6.41
C GLN A 289 12.93 8.52 4.95
N GLU A 290 12.98 9.83 4.70
CA GLU A 290 13.11 10.37 3.34
C GLU A 290 14.42 9.91 2.67
N ARG A 291 15.52 9.88 3.42
CA ARG A 291 16.80 9.39 2.92
C ARG A 291 16.77 7.87 2.69
N LEU A 292 16.17 7.11 3.60
CA LEU A 292 16.07 5.64 3.54
C LEU A 292 15.26 5.19 2.32
N GLU A 293 14.20 5.91 1.97
CA GLU A 293 13.42 5.65 0.75
C GLU A 293 14.24 5.87 -0.53
N ARG A 294 15.22 6.79 -0.51
CA ARG A 294 16.12 7.07 -1.65
C ARG A 294 17.37 6.20 -1.71
N LEU A 295 17.68 5.43 -0.67
CA LEU A 295 18.86 4.56 -0.67
C LEU A 295 18.71 3.42 -1.69
N PRO A 296 19.80 2.87 -2.23
CA PRO A 296 19.74 1.73 -3.12
C PRO A 296 19.08 0.52 -2.44
N ALA A 297 18.34 -0.26 -3.22
CA ALA A 297 17.78 -1.52 -2.73
C ALA A 297 18.91 -2.54 -2.57
N VAL A 298 18.83 -3.35 -1.53
CA VAL A 298 19.72 -4.52 -1.36
C VAL A 298 18.91 -5.81 -1.43
N GLY A 299 19.54 -6.86 -1.91
CA GLY A 299 18.91 -8.18 -1.98
C GLY A 299 18.91 -8.90 -0.63
N ILE A 300 18.05 -9.90 -0.49
CA ILE A 300 18.00 -10.74 0.72
C ILE A 300 19.30 -11.57 0.87
N GLU A 301 19.96 -11.87 -0.25
CA GLU A 301 21.25 -12.54 -0.34
C GLU A 301 22.40 -11.77 0.34
N GLU A 302 22.24 -10.47 0.56
CA GLU A 302 23.22 -9.66 1.28
C GLU A 302 23.10 -9.77 2.81
N LEU A 303 22.04 -10.39 3.32
CA LEU A 303 21.85 -10.64 4.74
C LEU A 303 22.72 -11.82 5.17
N LYS A 304 23.41 -11.63 6.29
CA LYS A 304 24.27 -12.67 6.89
C LYS A 304 23.81 -12.95 8.32
N PRO A 305 23.88 -14.21 8.77
CA PRO A 305 23.75 -14.51 10.20
C PRO A 305 24.72 -13.64 11.02
N GLY A 306 24.23 -13.13 12.15
CA GLY A 306 24.91 -12.18 13.02
C GLY A 306 24.66 -10.71 12.66
N ALA A 307 24.24 -10.38 11.43
CA ALA A 307 23.94 -9.01 11.06
C ALA A 307 22.71 -8.49 11.81
N LEU A 308 22.77 -7.23 12.23
CA LEU A 308 21.64 -6.61 12.90
C LEU A 308 20.67 -5.97 11.90
N VAL A 309 19.38 -6.28 12.05
CA VAL A 309 18.31 -5.71 11.22
C VAL A 309 17.23 -5.04 12.07
N LEU A 310 16.62 -4.02 11.49
CA LEU A 310 15.40 -3.40 11.99
C LEU A 310 14.37 -3.42 10.87
N ALA A 311 13.16 -3.87 11.16
CA ALA A 311 12.08 -3.93 10.20
C ALA A 311 10.81 -3.27 10.74
N SER A 312 10.14 -2.50 9.89
CA SER A 312 8.70 -2.28 10.04
C SER A 312 8.01 -3.45 9.38
N ALA A 313 7.15 -4.13 10.13
CA ALA A 313 6.52 -5.35 9.66
C ALA A 313 5.04 -5.39 10.08
N THR A 314 4.24 -6.05 9.24
CA THR A 314 2.88 -6.44 9.58
C THR A 314 2.90 -7.83 10.21
N PRO A 315 2.05 -8.13 11.21
CA PRO A 315 1.88 -9.48 11.73
C PRO A 315 1.48 -10.45 10.62
N GLY A 316 2.15 -11.60 10.52
CA GLY A 316 1.72 -12.68 9.66
C GLY A 316 0.48 -13.39 10.22
N ALA A 317 -0.11 -14.30 9.44
CA ALA A 317 -1.17 -15.18 9.92
C ALA A 317 -0.74 -16.02 11.14
N ASP A 318 0.56 -16.33 11.21
CA ASP A 318 1.22 -16.95 12.37
C ASP A 318 1.89 -15.84 13.21
N PRO A 319 1.66 -15.78 14.55
CA PRO A 319 2.26 -14.77 15.42
C PRO A 319 3.81 -14.81 15.48
N SER A 320 4.41 -15.95 15.17
CA SER A 320 5.87 -16.14 15.04
C SER A 320 6.43 -15.65 13.70
N ARG A 321 5.57 -15.17 12.81
CA ARG A 321 5.92 -14.64 11.50
C ARG A 321 5.49 -13.18 11.36
N ALA A 322 6.24 -12.42 10.59
CA ALA A 322 5.93 -11.04 10.23
C ALA A 322 6.31 -10.81 8.78
N VAL A 323 5.58 -9.95 8.07
CA VAL A 323 5.92 -9.57 6.69
C VAL A 323 6.58 -8.21 6.70
N ALA A 324 7.80 -8.10 6.18
CA ALA A 324 8.54 -6.86 6.14
C ALA A 324 7.90 -5.88 5.17
N VAL A 325 7.67 -4.66 5.64
CA VAL A 325 7.34 -3.49 4.83
C VAL A 325 8.63 -2.80 4.40
N MET A 326 9.48 -2.51 5.38
CA MET A 326 10.83 -1.98 5.21
C MET A 326 11.75 -2.75 6.14
N LEU A 327 12.90 -3.16 5.63
CA LEU A 327 13.97 -3.80 6.37
C LEU A 327 15.27 -3.03 6.15
N ALA A 328 15.80 -2.50 7.25
CA ALA A 328 17.02 -1.71 7.31
C ALA A 328 18.17 -2.56 7.87
N LEU A 329 19.32 -2.50 7.20
CA LEU A 329 20.56 -3.21 7.55
C LEU A 329 21.68 -2.21 7.85
N GLY A 330 22.72 -2.66 8.55
CA GLY A 330 23.89 -1.83 8.86
C GLY A 330 23.69 -0.90 10.05
N LEU A 331 22.70 -1.21 10.90
CA LEU A 331 22.38 -0.43 12.10
C LEU A 331 23.21 -0.85 13.32
N ASP A 332 24.12 -1.81 13.18
CA ASP A 332 24.96 -2.37 14.24
C ASP A 332 25.59 -1.28 15.16
N PRO A 333 26.14 -0.16 14.64
CA PRO A 333 26.75 0.86 15.47
C PRO A 333 25.77 1.66 16.36
N LEU A 334 24.46 1.62 16.09
CA LEU A 334 23.46 2.24 16.97
C LEU A 334 23.23 1.42 18.24
N PHE A 335 23.39 0.10 18.16
CA PHE A 335 23.06 -0.82 19.23
C PHE A 335 24.23 -1.08 20.18
N THR A 336 25.44 -0.71 19.78
CA THR A 336 26.64 -0.75 20.64
C THR A 336 26.84 0.53 21.46
N ARG A 337 25.95 1.53 21.36
CA ARG A 337 26.04 2.77 22.16
C ARG A 337 25.37 2.60 23.54
N PRO A 338 25.96 3.15 24.62
CA PRO A 338 25.31 3.18 25.93
C PRO A 338 23.97 3.93 25.89
N PRO A 339 22.94 3.50 26.65
CA PRO A 339 21.64 4.16 26.65
C PRO A 339 21.73 5.61 27.15
N ALA A 340 21.04 6.53 26.47
CA ALA A 340 20.88 7.91 26.91
C ALA A 340 19.81 7.97 28.01
N GLN A 341 20.27 8.05 29.27
CA GLN A 341 19.53 8.30 30.51
C GLN A 341 18.43 7.29 30.95
N PRO A 342 18.36 6.97 32.25
CA PRO A 342 17.34 6.08 32.80
C PRO A 342 15.99 6.80 32.99
N GLY A 343 14.94 6.42 32.26
CA GLY A 343 13.58 6.91 32.58
C GLY A 343 12.47 6.75 31.54
N GLN A 344 12.75 6.58 30.24
CA GLN A 344 11.69 6.58 29.21
C GLN A 344 11.54 5.21 28.54
N ARG A 345 10.64 4.37 29.09
CA ARG A 345 10.44 2.99 28.64
C ARG A 345 9.28 2.88 27.63
N SER A 346 9.64 2.56 26.39
CA SER A 346 8.87 1.71 25.47
C SER A 346 9.89 0.88 24.69
N THR A 347 9.61 -0.38 24.43
CA THR A 347 10.60 -1.48 24.33
C THR A 347 11.58 -1.47 23.14
N ILE A 348 11.56 -0.43 22.30
CA ILE A 348 12.59 -0.12 21.28
C ILE A 348 13.46 1.09 21.72
N ASN A 349 12.93 1.97 22.58
CA ASN A 349 13.67 3.04 23.24
C ASN A 349 14.74 2.52 24.20
N ALA A 350 14.61 1.27 24.69
CA ALA A 350 15.60 0.64 25.57
C ALA A 350 16.95 0.35 24.88
N VAL A 351 16.98 0.39 23.55
CA VAL A 351 18.18 0.20 22.73
C VAL A 351 18.58 1.48 21.99
N GLY A 352 18.06 2.63 22.45
CA GLY A 352 18.40 3.92 21.86
C GLY A 352 17.91 4.06 20.41
N LEU A 353 16.69 3.59 20.11
CA LEU A 353 16.01 3.91 18.86
C LEU A 353 14.63 4.50 19.19
N PRO A 354 14.28 5.71 18.69
CA PRO A 354 12.92 6.22 18.87
C PRO A 354 11.91 5.26 18.26
N GLY A 355 10.88 4.91 19.03
CA GLY A 355 9.66 4.32 18.46
C GLY A 355 9.15 5.20 17.31
N GLY A 356 8.78 4.58 16.19
CA GLY A 356 8.16 5.29 15.08
C GLY A 356 9.07 5.68 13.89
N ILE A 357 10.37 5.36 13.90
CA ILE A 357 11.28 5.63 12.76
C ILE A 357 10.73 5.12 11.42
N LEU A 358 10.08 3.95 11.44
CA LEU A 358 9.57 3.30 10.24
C LEU A 358 8.03 3.33 10.14
N ASP A 359 7.35 3.98 11.10
CA ASP A 359 5.89 4.08 11.15
C ASP A 359 5.35 5.08 10.10
N GLY A 360 6.21 5.79 9.38
CA GLY A 360 5.78 6.67 8.28
C GLY A 360 5.67 5.95 6.93
N ILE A 361 6.18 4.71 6.85
CA ILE A 361 6.25 3.88 5.64
C ILE A 361 4.94 3.11 5.45
N ILE A 362 3.83 3.82 5.58
CA ILE A 362 2.53 3.33 5.18
C ILE A 362 2.37 3.68 3.70
N GLY A 363 1.89 2.75 2.88
CA GLY A 363 1.65 2.99 1.46
C GLY A 363 0.84 4.28 1.24
N THR A 364 1.37 5.20 0.44
CA THR A 364 0.59 6.32 -0.09
C THR A 364 -0.23 5.83 -1.28
N PRO A 365 -1.48 6.29 -1.45
CA PRO A 365 -2.26 6.02 -2.65
C PRO A 365 -1.61 6.57 -3.93
#